data_AF-A0A8H8A2E8-F1
#
_entry.id   AF-A0A8H8A2E8-F1
#
_cell.length_a   1.000
_cell.length_b   1.000
_cell.length_c   1.000
_cell.angle_alpha   90.00
_cell.angle_beta   90.00
_cell.angle_gamma   90.00
#
_symmetry.space_group_name_H-M   'P 1'
#
loop_
_entity.id
_entity.type
_entity.pdbx_description
1 polymer ?
#
loop_
_entity_poly.entity_id
_entity_poly.type
_entity_poly.pdbx_seq_one_letter_code
_entity_poly.pdbx_strand_id
1 'polypeptide(L)'
;MKWVHAAALFAGIFLVAPQAVDGHAILTEPPPRRGQAVGRGLKFSPRPPTPAQLRTCMRAPANAPVRAYTAGQNVTIKWDITTPHPSNPGVTVSIKYRRGQKFRPLVTGVNIFRRSVTVSLPANETSEHAIM
;
A
#
# COMPACT_ATOMS: atom_id res chain seq x y z
N MET A 1 -22.11 -45.71 44.60
CA MET A 1 -23.34 -44.91 44.47
C MET A 1 -22.98 -43.44 44.64
N LYS A 2 -23.43 -42.59 43.70
CA LYS A 2 -23.50 -41.11 43.70
C LYS A 2 -22.37 -40.28 43.03
N TRP A 3 -22.66 -39.89 41.78
CA TRP A 3 -22.58 -38.55 41.13
C TRP A 3 -21.27 -37.72 41.27
N VAL A 4 -20.40 -37.68 40.24
CA VAL A 4 -20.38 -36.76 39.05
C VAL A 4 -20.49 -35.29 39.41
N HIS A 5 -19.42 -34.49 39.27
CA HIS A 5 -19.45 -33.10 38.75
C HIS A 5 -18.11 -32.79 38.07
N ALA A 6 -18.08 -32.92 36.74
CA ALA A 6 -17.01 -32.39 35.91
C ALA A 6 -17.24 -30.88 35.76
N ALA A 7 -16.35 -30.07 36.33
CA ALA A 7 -16.32 -28.63 36.07
C ALA A 7 -15.55 -28.39 34.75
N ALA A 8 -16.29 -28.32 33.65
CA ALA A 8 -15.75 -27.87 32.37
C ALA A 8 -15.47 -26.35 32.47
N LEU A 9 -14.22 -26.00 32.73
CA LEU A 9 -13.75 -24.62 32.66
C LEU A 9 -13.62 -24.24 31.16
N PHE A 10 -14.68 -23.66 30.59
CA PHE A 10 -14.62 -23.01 29.29
C PHE A 10 -13.77 -21.73 29.42
N ALA A 11 -12.46 -21.84 29.18
CA ALA A 11 -11.61 -20.70 28.93
C ALA A 11 -11.97 -20.14 27.55
N GLY A 12 -12.74 -19.05 27.53
CA GLY A 12 -13.15 -18.35 26.32
C GLY A 12 -11.94 -17.90 25.52
N ILE A 13 -11.83 -18.42 24.29
CA ILE A 13 -10.92 -17.90 23.28
C ILE A 13 -11.44 -16.51 22.91
N PHE A 14 -10.80 -15.46 23.43
CA PHE A 14 -10.96 -14.11 22.92
C PHE A 14 -10.44 -14.09 21.47
N LEU A 15 -11.36 -14.16 20.50
CA LEU A 15 -11.07 -13.78 19.13
C LEU A 15 -10.78 -12.28 19.11
N VAL A 16 -9.51 -11.91 19.27
CA VAL A 16 -9.05 -10.57 18.91
C VAL A 16 -9.05 -10.52 17.38
N ALA A 17 -10.16 -10.06 16.81
CA ALA A 17 -10.21 -9.77 15.38
C ALA A 17 -9.07 -8.76 15.09
N PRO A 18 -8.14 -9.06 14.16
CA PRO A 18 -7.14 -8.08 13.78
C PRO A 18 -7.88 -6.90 13.14
N GLN A 19 -7.95 -5.80 13.89
CA GLN A 19 -8.37 -4.53 13.32
C GLN A 19 -7.31 -4.16 12.29
N ALA A 20 -7.61 -4.43 11.02
CA ALA A 20 -6.86 -3.91 9.88
C ALA A 20 -7.05 -2.38 9.88
N VAL A 21 -6.26 -1.70 10.70
CA VAL A 21 -6.05 -0.27 10.60
C VAL A 21 -5.14 -0.04 9.41
N ASP A 22 -5.50 0.91 8.55
CA ASP A 22 -4.79 1.20 7.29
C ASP A 22 -3.55 2.05 7.48
N GLY A 23 -2.44 1.60 6.92
CA GLY A 23 -1.15 2.29 6.98
C GLY A 23 -1.30 3.67 6.38
N HIS A 24 -1.14 4.72 7.19
CA HIS A 24 -1.14 6.08 6.65
C HIS A 24 0.31 6.50 6.42
N ALA A 25 0.73 6.44 5.17
CA ALA A 25 2.00 7.00 4.74
C ALA A 25 1.81 8.01 3.61
N ILE A 26 2.74 8.95 3.52
CA ILE A 26 2.78 9.97 2.48
C ILE A 26 3.99 9.67 1.62
N LEU A 27 3.78 9.49 0.32
CA LEU A 27 4.85 9.36 -0.66
C LEU A 27 5.66 10.67 -0.70
N THR A 28 6.97 10.58 -0.50
CA THR A 28 7.88 11.73 -0.49
C THR A 28 8.85 11.72 -1.67
N GLU A 29 9.16 10.56 -2.24
CA GLU A 29 10.04 10.42 -3.41
C GLU A 29 9.61 9.20 -4.27
N PRO A 30 9.43 9.34 -5.60
CA PRO A 30 9.22 10.61 -6.28
C PRO A 30 8.03 11.37 -5.68
N PRO A 31 8.01 12.70 -5.77
CA PRO A 31 6.86 13.46 -5.29
C PRO A 31 5.58 12.99 -6.01
N PRO A 32 4.42 12.94 -5.34
CA PRO A 32 3.15 12.75 -6.01
C PRO A 32 2.96 13.78 -7.12
N ARG A 33 2.12 13.45 -8.11
CA ARG A 33 1.69 14.43 -9.11
C ARG A 33 1.07 15.64 -8.41
N ARG A 34 1.20 16.82 -9.03
CA ARG A 34 0.59 18.05 -8.52
C ARG A 34 -0.88 17.80 -8.16
N GLY A 35 -1.31 18.23 -6.97
CA GLY A 35 -2.69 18.03 -6.49
C GLY A 35 -3.07 16.59 -6.10
N GLN A 36 -2.15 15.62 -6.19
CA GLN A 36 -2.36 14.24 -5.75
C GLN A 36 -1.63 13.91 -4.45
N ALA A 37 -0.91 14.89 -3.87
CA ALA A 37 -0.35 14.75 -2.54
C ALA A 37 -1.50 14.57 -1.54
N VAL A 38 -1.47 13.45 -0.82
CA VAL A 38 -2.46 13.17 0.20
C VAL A 38 -1.92 13.65 1.55
N GLY A 39 -2.71 14.45 2.27
CA GLY A 39 -2.33 14.98 3.58
C GLY A 39 -2.24 13.90 4.67
N ARG A 40 -2.25 14.27 5.95
CA ARG A 40 -2.38 13.29 7.05
C ARG A 40 -3.84 12.81 7.17
N GLY A 41 -4.08 11.72 7.91
CA GLY A 41 -5.44 11.22 8.21
C GLY A 41 -5.97 10.13 7.27
N LEU A 42 -7.23 9.72 7.49
CA LEU A 42 -7.89 8.56 6.87
C LEU A 42 -7.86 8.62 5.33
N LYS A 43 -7.45 7.52 4.68
CA LYS A 43 -7.43 7.43 3.20
C LYS A 43 -8.64 6.72 2.59
N PHE A 44 -9.21 5.76 3.32
CA PHE A 44 -10.30 4.93 2.83
C PHE A 44 -11.44 4.86 3.86
N SER A 45 -12.68 4.92 3.37
CA SER A 45 -13.90 4.65 4.14
C SER A 45 -14.85 3.85 3.23
N PRO A 46 -15.43 2.71 3.70
CA PRO A 46 -15.23 2.06 5.00
C PRO A 46 -13.86 1.36 5.13
N ARG A 47 -13.50 0.94 6.36
CA ARG A 47 -12.31 0.13 6.67
C ARG A 47 -12.68 -1.35 6.83
N PRO A 48 -11.82 -2.31 6.44
CA PRO A 48 -10.58 -2.12 5.66
C PRO A 48 -10.87 -1.81 4.19
N PRO A 49 -9.91 -1.24 3.43
CA PRO A 49 -10.05 -0.95 2.03
C PRO A 49 -10.16 -2.25 1.26
N THR A 50 -11.04 -2.24 0.27
CA THR A 50 -11.14 -3.34 -0.69
C THR A 50 -9.86 -3.45 -1.51
N PRO A 51 -9.50 -4.65 -2.00
CA PRO A 51 -8.37 -4.81 -2.91
C PRO A 51 -8.45 -3.93 -4.16
N ALA A 52 -9.65 -3.53 -4.58
CA ALA A 52 -9.85 -2.59 -5.68
C ALA A 52 -9.40 -1.17 -5.32
N GLN A 53 -9.72 -0.69 -4.11
CA GLN A 53 -9.31 0.63 -3.61
C GLN A 53 -7.77 0.75 -3.50
N LEU A 54 -7.09 -0.34 -3.13
CA LEU A 54 -5.63 -0.39 -3.06
C LEU A 54 -4.93 -0.35 -4.43
N ARG A 55 -5.66 -0.56 -5.54
CA ARG A 55 -5.12 -0.59 -6.91
C ARG A 55 -5.44 0.65 -7.73
N THR A 56 -5.94 1.71 -7.09
CA THR A 56 -6.25 2.97 -7.75
C THR A 56 -5.49 4.12 -7.11
N CYS A 57 -5.06 5.08 -7.91
CA CYS A 57 -4.64 6.38 -7.38
C CYS A 57 -5.83 7.09 -6.74
N MET A 58 -5.57 8.04 -5.84
CA MET A 58 -6.59 8.99 -5.38
C MET A 58 -7.24 9.64 -6.61
N ARG A 59 -8.58 9.70 -6.65
CA ARG A 59 -9.32 10.28 -7.78
C ARG A 59 -8.89 11.74 -7.96
N ALA A 60 -8.07 11.99 -8.96
CA ALA A 60 -7.56 13.31 -9.30
C ALA A 60 -7.33 13.40 -10.81
N PRO A 61 -7.43 14.62 -11.39
CA PRO A 61 -7.12 14.84 -12.80
C PRO A 61 -5.72 14.34 -13.15
N ALA A 62 -5.55 13.89 -14.40
CA ALA A 62 -4.23 13.56 -14.90
C ALA A 62 -3.42 14.86 -15.05
N ASN A 63 -2.31 14.95 -14.32
CA ASN A 63 -1.34 16.02 -14.44
C ASN A 63 -0.08 15.54 -15.16
N ALA A 64 0.73 16.50 -15.63
CA ALA A 64 2.00 16.23 -16.29
C ALA A 64 2.92 15.31 -15.46
N PRO A 65 3.79 14.52 -16.11
CA PRO A 65 4.80 13.73 -15.42
C PRO A 65 5.67 14.59 -14.50
N VAL A 66 5.93 14.10 -13.30
CA VAL A 66 6.76 14.79 -12.29
C VAL A 66 8.24 14.46 -12.42
N ARG A 67 8.58 13.34 -13.06
CA ARG A 67 9.95 12.89 -13.27
C ARG A 67 10.02 11.95 -14.47
N ALA A 68 11.12 12.04 -15.21
CA ALA A 68 11.50 11.08 -16.23
C ALA A 68 12.48 10.05 -15.67
N TYR A 69 12.37 8.82 -16.15
CA TYR A 69 13.26 7.71 -15.79
C TYR A 69 13.68 6.96 -17.05
N THR A 70 14.84 6.31 -16.99
CA THR A 70 15.30 5.41 -18.05
C THR A 70 14.74 4.01 -17.81
N ALA A 71 14.34 3.31 -18.87
CA ALA A 71 13.98 1.90 -18.76
C ALA A 71 15.15 1.09 -18.20
N GLY A 72 14.90 0.12 -17.32
CA GLY A 72 15.97 -0.65 -16.65
C GLY A 72 16.58 0.05 -15.43
N GLN A 73 16.28 1.33 -15.20
CA GLN A 73 16.83 2.10 -14.09
C GLN A 73 16.30 1.59 -12.74
N ASN A 74 17.18 1.61 -11.72
CA ASN A 74 16.77 1.46 -10.32
C ASN A 74 16.24 2.80 -9.78
N VAL A 75 15.03 2.76 -9.22
CA VAL A 75 14.36 3.94 -8.65
C VAL A 75 14.12 3.72 -7.17
N THR A 76 14.60 4.66 -6.35
CA THR A 76 14.31 4.68 -4.91
C THR A 76 12.99 5.40 -4.65
N ILE A 77 12.07 4.69 -4.01
CA ILE A 77 10.79 5.20 -3.51
C ILE A 77 10.93 5.47 -2.02
N LYS A 78 10.43 6.62 -1.54
CA LYS A 78 10.46 7.00 -0.13
C LYS A 78 9.07 7.45 0.33
N TRP A 79 8.80 7.22 1.61
CA TRP A 79 7.58 7.68 2.25
C TRP A 79 7.83 8.09 3.70
N ASP A 80 6.95 8.94 4.23
CA ASP A 80 6.89 9.23 5.65
C ASP A 80 5.66 8.58 6.29
N ILE A 81 5.82 8.08 7.51
CA ILE A 81 4.78 7.35 8.24
C ILE A 81 4.04 8.35 9.12
N THR A 82 2.74 8.50 8.89
CA THR A 82 1.89 9.40 9.67
C THR A 82 1.14 8.65 10.78
N THR A 83 0.91 7.35 10.61
CA THR A 83 0.35 6.47 11.65
C THR A 83 1.00 5.09 11.54
N PRO A 84 1.87 4.70 12.48
CA PRO A 84 2.59 3.44 12.41
C PRO A 84 1.69 2.26 12.80
N HIS A 85 1.63 1.24 11.96
CA HIS A 85 1.15 -0.09 12.29
C HIS A 85 1.50 -1.07 11.16
N PRO A 86 1.52 -2.38 11.44
CA PRO A 86 1.79 -3.38 10.42
C PRO A 86 0.69 -3.39 9.35
N SER A 87 1.07 -3.32 8.08
CA SER A 87 0.19 -3.64 6.96
C SER A 87 0.49 -5.05 6.46
N ASN A 88 -0.55 -5.80 6.10
CA ASN A 88 -0.44 -7.10 5.42
C ASN A 88 -1.02 -6.94 4.00
N PRO A 89 -0.25 -7.16 2.92
CA PRO A 89 1.11 -7.72 2.87
C PRO A 89 2.24 -6.77 3.28
N GLY A 90 2.00 -5.46 3.29
CA GLY A 90 3.03 -4.44 3.48
C GLY A 90 2.82 -3.29 2.50
N VAL A 91 3.87 -2.52 2.21
CA VAL A 91 3.90 -1.56 1.11
C VAL A 91 4.12 -2.31 -0.21
N THR A 92 3.35 -1.92 -1.22
CA THR A 92 3.47 -2.40 -2.60
C THR A 92 3.76 -1.21 -3.50
N VAL A 93 4.82 -1.30 -4.31
CA VAL A 93 5.09 -0.34 -5.39
C VAL A 93 4.68 -1.02 -6.69
N SER A 94 3.84 -0.37 -7.48
CA SER A 94 3.37 -0.91 -8.76
C SER A 94 3.50 0.13 -9.85
N ILE A 95 3.60 -0.30 -11.11
CA ILE A 95 3.66 0.59 -12.26
C ILE A 95 2.58 0.23 -13.28
N LYS A 96 2.07 1.24 -13.97
CA LYS A 96 1.18 1.12 -15.11
C LYS A 96 1.71 2.00 -16.23
N TYR A 97 1.98 1.43 -17.40
CA TYR A 97 2.57 2.16 -18.53
C TYR A 97 1.51 2.80 -19.42
N ARG A 98 0.32 2.22 -19.53
CA ARG A 98 -0.74 2.68 -20.44
C ARG A 98 -2.08 2.86 -19.75
N ARG A 99 -2.93 3.74 -20.28
CA ARG A 99 -4.32 3.87 -19.83
C ARG A 99 -5.06 2.55 -20.08
N GLY A 100 -5.86 2.10 -19.12
CA GLY A 100 -6.58 0.82 -19.20
C GLY A 100 -5.78 -0.43 -18.82
N GLN A 101 -4.44 -0.35 -18.74
CA GLN A 101 -3.62 -1.45 -18.23
C GLN A 101 -3.81 -1.60 -16.71
N LYS A 102 -3.72 -2.83 -16.20
CA LYS A 102 -3.66 -3.08 -14.75
C LYS A 102 -2.30 -2.62 -14.20
N PHE A 103 -2.27 -2.19 -12.94
CA PHE A 103 -1.02 -1.97 -12.24
C PHE A 103 -0.25 -3.29 -12.10
N ARG A 104 1.02 -3.29 -12.51
CA ARG A 104 1.96 -4.41 -12.33
C ARG A 104 2.82 -4.14 -11.10
N PRO A 105 2.84 -5.01 -10.09
CA PRO A 105 3.71 -4.83 -8.94
C PRO A 105 5.19 -4.91 -9.35
N LEU A 106 6.00 -4.01 -8.82
CA LEU A 106 7.47 -4.03 -8.89
C LEU A 106 8.06 -4.64 -7.61
N VAL A 107 7.42 -4.38 -6.47
CA VAL A 107 7.72 -5.01 -5.17
C VAL A 107 6.44 -5.05 -4.33
N THR A 108 6.31 -6.08 -3.52
CA THR A 108 5.18 -6.28 -2.58
C THR A 108 5.74 -6.68 -1.23
N GLY A 109 5.07 -6.26 -0.16
CA GLY A 109 5.37 -6.71 1.19
C GLY A 109 6.56 -6.01 1.84
N VAL A 110 6.88 -4.80 1.40
CA VAL A 110 7.90 -4.00 2.06
C VAL A 110 7.38 -3.58 3.43
N ASN A 111 8.17 -3.84 4.47
CA ASN A 111 7.86 -3.39 5.81
C ASN A 111 7.73 -1.85 5.82
N ILE A 112 6.57 -1.33 6.24
CA ILE A 112 6.26 0.10 6.26
C ILE A 112 7.29 0.94 7.04
N PHE A 113 7.92 0.36 8.07
CA PHE A 113 8.95 1.00 8.88
C PHE A 113 10.27 1.24 8.12
N ARG A 114 10.50 0.50 7.03
CA ARG A 114 11.56 0.80 6.07
C ARG A 114 11.07 1.90 5.16
N ARG A 115 11.24 3.16 5.55
CA ARG A 115 10.77 4.39 4.86
C ARG A 115 11.29 4.60 3.43
N SER A 116 11.94 3.60 2.84
CA SER A 116 12.38 3.59 1.45
C SER A 116 12.51 2.18 0.90
N VAL A 117 12.31 2.03 -0.41
CA VAL A 117 12.65 0.82 -1.17
C VAL A 117 13.20 1.20 -2.54
N THR A 118 14.20 0.47 -3.03
CA THR A 118 14.66 0.59 -4.41
C THR A 118 14.02 -0.50 -5.25
N VAL A 119 13.42 -0.11 -6.38
CA VAL A 119 12.78 -1.01 -7.35
C VAL A 119 13.44 -0.85 -8.72
N SER A 120 13.54 -1.95 -9.47
CA SER A 120 14.04 -1.91 -10.84
C SER A 120 12.89 -1.67 -11.81
N LEU A 121 13.04 -0.68 -12.69
CA LEU A 121 12.12 -0.49 -13.80
C LEU A 121 12.38 -1.57 -14.87
N PRO A 122 11.34 -2.14 -15.47
CA PRO A 122 11.48 -3.03 -16.63
C PRO A 122 12.27 -2.37 -17.78
N ALA A 123 13.24 -3.09 -18.33
CA ALA A 123 14.14 -2.58 -19.37
C ALA A 123 13.48 -2.46 -20.76
N ASN A 124 12.39 -3.19 -20.99
CA ASN A 124 11.71 -3.30 -22.29
C ASN A 124 10.40 -2.51 -22.36
N GLU A 125 10.13 -1.63 -21.39
CA GLU A 125 8.87 -0.89 -21.30
C GLU A 125 9.13 0.60 -21.19
N THR A 126 8.53 1.36 -22.11
CA THR A 126 8.62 2.82 -22.15
C THR A 126 7.23 3.42 -22.14
N SER A 127 7.09 4.61 -21.57
CA SER A 127 5.85 5.38 -21.59
C SER A 127 6.10 6.83 -21.19
N GLU A 128 5.43 7.75 -21.88
CA GLU A 128 5.39 9.17 -21.53
C GLU A 128 4.36 9.48 -20.44
N HIS A 129 3.56 8.49 -20.04
CA HIS A 129 2.41 8.66 -19.14
C HIS A 129 2.36 7.61 -18.02
N ALA A 130 3.49 6.96 -17.74
CA ALA A 130 3.57 5.95 -16.70
C ALA A 130 3.08 6.47 -15.34
N ILE A 131 2.41 5.60 -14.60
CA ILE A 131 1.93 5.86 -13.23
C ILE A 131 2.56 4.83 -12.33
N MET A 132 3.21 5.29 -11.27
CA MET A 132 3.74 4.47 -10.19
C MET A 132 3.13 4.90 -8.87
#